data_AF-A0A2V1HNE3-F1
#
_entry.id   AF-A0A2V1HNE3-F1
#
_cell.length_a   1.000
_cell.length_b   1.000
_cell.length_c   1.000
_cell.angle_alpha   90.00
_cell.angle_beta   90.00
_cell.angle_gamma   90.00
#
_symmetry.space_group_name_H-M   'P 1'
#
loop_
_entity.id
_entity.type
_entity.pdbx_description
1 polymer ?
#
loop_
_entity_poly.entity_id
_entity_poly.type
_entity_poly.pdbx_seq_one_letter_code
_entity_poly.pdbx_strand_id
1 'polypeptide(L)'
;MIQLGTRWPFGGEPPENLGIAFADAVREVEAEVRTVGVAAGAPDDGTWTLTWLERRPTASLDVETVTEDTYAVTADTRGTVTVLRTNPTQADDDDAW
;
A
#
# COMPACT_ATOMS: atom_id res chain seq x y z
N MET A 1 -23.24 8.14 -8.29
CA MET A 1 -22.15 8.02 -7.30
C MET A 1 -21.25 6.91 -7.78
N ILE A 2 -19.95 7.19 -7.86
CA ILE A 2 -18.99 6.33 -8.53
C ILE A 2 -18.64 5.21 -7.54
N GLN A 3 -18.78 3.97 -7.96
CA GLN A 3 -18.69 2.78 -7.08
C GLN A 3 -17.22 2.57 -6.70
N LEU A 4 -16.84 3.06 -5.51
CA LEU A 4 -15.50 2.90 -4.94
C LEU A 4 -15.18 1.41 -4.78
N GLY A 5 -13.96 1.04 -5.16
CA GLY A 5 -13.45 -0.31 -4.98
C GLY A 5 -13.37 -0.73 -3.52
N THR A 6 -13.09 -2.01 -3.29
CA THR A 6 -13.08 -2.61 -1.96
C THR A 6 -12.08 -1.91 -1.05
N ARG A 7 -12.51 -1.49 0.14
CA ARG A 7 -11.65 -0.96 1.19
C ARG A 7 -11.66 -1.86 2.40
N TRP A 8 -10.51 -2.05 3.04
CA TRP A 8 -10.39 -2.84 4.26
C TRP A 8 -9.37 -2.19 5.21
N PRO A 9 -9.51 -2.38 6.54
CA PRO A 9 -8.57 -1.81 7.50
C PRO A 9 -7.20 -2.50 7.41
N PHE A 10 -6.16 -1.80 7.87
CA PHE A 10 -4.84 -2.39 8.13
C PHE A 10 -4.96 -3.59 9.08
N GLY A 11 -4.28 -4.69 8.77
CA GLY A 11 -4.42 -5.98 9.46
C GLY A 11 -5.70 -6.75 9.11
N GLY A 12 -6.56 -6.20 8.25
CA GLY A 12 -7.75 -6.84 7.73
C GLY A 12 -7.44 -7.93 6.70
N GLU A 13 -8.50 -8.63 6.27
CA GLU A 13 -8.39 -9.64 5.22
C GLU A 13 -8.59 -8.99 3.84
N PRO A 14 -7.61 -9.09 2.92
CA PRO A 14 -7.76 -8.60 1.56
C PRO A 14 -8.80 -9.42 0.77
N PRO A 15 -9.33 -8.90 -0.34
CA PRO A 15 -10.33 -9.59 -1.13
C PRO A 15 -9.83 -10.91 -1.72
N GLU A 16 -10.55 -12.01 -1.47
CA GLU A 16 -10.17 -13.38 -1.85
C GLU A 16 -9.94 -13.54 -3.37
N ASN A 17 -10.57 -12.70 -4.18
CA ASN A 17 -10.48 -12.71 -5.64
C ASN A 17 -9.13 -12.26 -6.21
N LEU A 18 -8.23 -11.71 -5.39
CA LEU A 18 -6.89 -11.27 -5.81
C LEU A 18 -5.83 -12.39 -5.74
N GLY A 19 -6.13 -13.48 -5.04
CA GLY A 19 -5.24 -14.63 -4.88
C GLY A 19 -4.19 -14.45 -3.79
N ILE A 20 -3.53 -15.57 -3.46
CA ILE A 20 -2.62 -15.68 -2.31
C ILE A 20 -1.41 -14.74 -2.45
N ALA A 21 -0.81 -14.65 -3.64
CA ALA A 21 0.37 -13.80 -3.86
C ALA A 21 0.09 -12.32 -3.54
N PHE A 22 -1.11 -11.84 -3.85
CA PHE A 22 -1.49 -10.46 -3.55
C PHE A 22 -1.69 -10.27 -2.05
N ALA A 23 -2.33 -11.22 -1.38
CA ALA A 23 -2.52 -11.20 0.06
C ALA A 23 -1.18 -11.26 0.83
N ASP A 24 -0.23 -12.08 0.37
CA ASP A 24 1.14 -12.14 0.92
C ASP A 24 1.85 -10.80 0.80
N ALA A 25 1.79 -10.15 -0.37
CA ALA A 25 2.41 -8.84 -0.58
C ALA A 25 1.76 -7.74 0.30
N VAL A 26 0.44 -7.78 0.48
CA VAL A 26 -0.26 -6.89 1.44
C VAL A 26 0.29 -7.12 2.86
N ARG A 27 0.40 -8.37 3.30
CA ARG A 27 0.93 -8.73 4.63
C ARG A 27 2.40 -8.32 4.81
N GLU A 28 3.20 -8.41 3.75
CA GLU A 28 4.60 -7.96 3.73
C GLU A 28 4.69 -6.44 3.94
N VAL A 29 3.90 -5.66 3.19
CA VAL A 29 3.80 -4.20 3.39
C VAL A 29 3.40 -3.87 4.82
N GLU A 30 2.39 -4.55 5.38
CA GLU A 30 1.98 -4.30 6.76
C GLU A 30 3.07 -4.66 7.78
N ALA A 31 3.90 -5.67 7.52
CA ALA A 31 5.04 -5.98 8.37
C ALA A 31 6.13 -4.90 8.28
N GLU A 32 6.38 -4.35 7.09
CA GLU A 32 7.30 -3.23 6.90
C GLU A 32 6.80 -1.98 7.63
N VAL A 33 5.53 -1.61 7.47
CA VAL A 33 4.92 -0.46 8.16
C VAL A 33 5.03 -0.60 9.68
N ARG A 34 4.82 -1.81 10.24
CA ARG A 34 5.03 -2.06 11.67
C ARG A 34 6.49 -1.90 12.11
N THR A 35 7.44 -2.13 11.19
CA THR A 35 8.88 -1.98 11.46
C THR A 35 9.31 -0.52 11.40
N VAL A 36 8.79 0.25 10.42
CA VAL A 36 9.00 1.69 10.29
C VAL A 36 8.34 2.46 11.43
N GLY A 37 7.13 2.03 11.80
CA GLY A 37 6.30 2.68 12.81
C GLY A 37 5.29 3.68 12.21
N VAL A 38 4.12 3.74 12.84
CA VAL A 38 3.09 4.74 12.54
C VAL A 38 3.43 6.04 13.28
N ALA A 39 3.21 7.19 12.62
CA ALA A 39 3.48 8.49 13.18
C ALA A 39 2.67 8.73 14.47
N ALA A 40 3.31 9.34 15.46
CA ALA A 40 2.63 9.65 16.72
C ALA A 40 1.50 10.67 16.49
N GLY A 41 0.26 10.26 16.75
CA GLY A 41 -0.93 11.09 16.56
C GLY A 41 -1.66 10.87 15.23
N ALA A 42 -1.26 9.88 14.42
CA ALA A 42 -2.03 9.45 13.27
C ALA A 42 -3.48 9.07 13.68
N PRO A 43 -4.49 9.42 12.87
CA PRO A 43 -5.89 9.22 13.20
C PRO A 43 -6.32 7.75 13.19
N ASP A 44 -5.61 6.89 12.46
CA ASP A 44 -5.84 5.45 12.37
C ASP A 44 -4.57 4.67 11.97
N ASP A 45 -4.59 3.34 12.18
CA ASP A 45 -3.50 2.41 11.83
C ASP A 45 -3.32 2.20 10.31
N GLY A 46 -4.17 2.85 9.50
CA GLY A 46 -4.14 2.82 8.04
C GLY A 46 -5.33 2.10 7.41
N THR A 47 -5.66 2.49 6.19
CA THR A 47 -6.75 1.89 5.41
C THR A 47 -6.27 1.50 4.01
N TRP A 48 -6.51 0.23 3.65
CA TRP A 48 -6.31 -0.24 2.30
C TRP A 48 -7.48 0.16 1.40
N THR A 49 -7.15 0.67 0.22
CA THR A 49 -8.11 0.98 -0.85
C THR A 49 -7.69 0.29 -2.14
N LEU A 50 -8.56 -0.59 -2.65
CA LEU A 50 -8.32 -1.28 -3.90
C LEU A 50 -8.97 -0.54 -5.08
N THR A 51 -8.16 -0.33 -6.10
CA THR A 51 -8.53 0.34 -7.34
C THR A 51 -8.08 -0.50 -8.52
N TRP A 52 -8.76 -0.37 -9.67
CA TRP A 52 -8.43 -1.10 -10.89
C TRP A 52 -7.86 -0.13 -11.90
N LEU A 53 -6.53 -0.01 -11.92
CA LEU A 53 -5.82 0.86 -12.86
C LEU A 53 -5.44 0.05 -14.08
N GLU A 54 -5.92 0.43 -15.26
CA GLU A 54 -5.61 -0.27 -16.52
C GLU A 54 -5.92 -1.79 -16.48
N ARG A 55 -7.03 -2.17 -15.82
CA ARG A 55 -7.44 -3.57 -15.56
C ARG A 55 -6.50 -4.35 -14.63
N ARG A 56 -5.59 -3.67 -13.94
CA ARG A 56 -4.72 -4.25 -12.91
C ARG A 56 -5.26 -3.88 -11.52
N PRO A 57 -5.45 -4.85 -10.61
CA PRO A 57 -5.76 -4.55 -9.23
C PRO A 57 -4.56 -3.89 -8.55
N THR A 58 -4.80 -2.72 -7.99
CA THR A 58 -3.82 -1.92 -7.25
C THR A 58 -4.42 -1.53 -5.91
N ALA A 59 -3.86 -2.03 -4.81
CA ALA A 59 -4.22 -1.65 -3.46
C ALA A 59 -3.24 -0.60 -2.95
N SER A 60 -3.75 0.58 -2.59
CA SER A 60 -2.96 1.61 -1.92
C SER A 60 -3.24 1.54 -0.42
N LEU A 61 -2.20 1.68 0.39
CA LEU A 61 -2.34 1.84 1.83
C LEU A 61 -2.27 3.33 2.16
N ASP A 62 -3.36 3.85 2.71
CA ASP A 62 -3.42 5.19 3.28
C ASP A 62 -3.03 5.07 4.75
N VAL A 63 -1.78 5.39 5.08
CA VAL A 63 -1.23 5.33 6.45
C VAL A 63 -0.21 6.44 6.64
N GLU A 64 -0.21 7.07 7.81
CA GLU A 64 0.81 8.04 8.18
C GLU A 64 1.96 7.33 8.90
N THR A 65 3.03 7.03 8.17
CA THR A 65 4.27 6.47 8.76
C THR A 65 5.19 7.57 9.27
N VAL A 66 6.10 7.22 10.19
CA VAL A 66 7.12 8.17 10.72
C VAL A 66 7.98 8.80 9.62
N THR A 67 8.16 8.08 8.51
CA THR A 67 8.99 8.47 7.36
C THR A 67 8.17 9.01 6.19
N GLU A 68 6.85 9.20 6.36
CA GLU A 68 5.93 9.70 5.33
C GLU A 68 5.92 8.85 4.03
N ASP A 69 6.27 7.56 4.17
CA ASP A 69 6.27 6.60 3.07
C ASP A 69 4.84 6.23 2.65
N THR A 70 4.59 6.26 1.34
CA THR A 70 3.37 5.73 0.73
C THR A 70 3.63 4.33 0.18
N TYR A 71 2.66 3.42 0.37
CA TYR A 71 2.75 2.03 -0.09
C TYR A 71 1.62 1.67 -1.06
N ALA A 72 1.96 0.97 -2.12
CA ALA A 72 0.99 0.39 -3.05
C ALA A 72 1.39 -1.02 -3.49
N VAL A 73 0.42 -1.91 -3.58
CA VAL A 73 0.57 -3.27 -4.10
C VAL A 73 -0.18 -3.37 -5.40
N THR A 74 0.49 -3.71 -6.50
CA THR A 74 -0.15 -3.91 -7.80
C THR A 74 0.08 -5.33 -8.30
N ALA A 75 -0.93 -5.94 -8.90
CA ALA A 75 -0.79 -7.21 -9.60
C ALA A 75 -0.96 -7.03 -11.10
N ASP A 76 -0.08 -7.67 -11.87
CA ASP A 76 -0.21 -7.75 -13.32
C ASP A 76 -1.14 -8.90 -13.76
N THR A 77 -1.51 -8.93 -15.03
CA THR A 77 -2.43 -9.95 -15.58
C THR A 77 -1.86 -11.37 -15.58
N ARG A 78 -0.55 -11.52 -15.36
CA ARG A 78 0.16 -12.79 -15.22
C ARG A 78 0.27 -13.24 -13.75
N GLY A 79 -0.22 -12.44 -12.80
CA GLY A 79 -0.18 -12.73 -11.37
C GLY A 79 1.13 -12.34 -10.67
N THR A 80 2.02 -11.59 -11.34
CA THR A 80 3.18 -10.98 -10.69
C THR A 80 2.69 -9.84 -9.82
N VAL A 81 3.10 -9.85 -8.55
CA VAL A 81 2.77 -8.80 -7.60
C VAL A 81 3.99 -7.93 -7.38
N THR A 82 3.81 -6.63 -7.46
CA THR A 82 4.84 -5.63 -7.24
C THR A 82 4.40 -4.71 -6.11
N VAL A 83 5.29 -4.51 -5.14
CA VAL A 83 5.14 -3.52 -4.08
C VAL A 83 5.91 -2.26 -4.50
N LEU A 84 5.22 -1.13 -4.49
CA LEU A 84 5.78 0.19 -4.70
C LEU A 84 5.79 0.92 -3.37
N ARG A 85 6.97 1.38 -2.96
CA ARG A 85 7.16 2.30 -1.85
C ARG A 85 7.69 3.62 -2.39
N THR A 86 7.09 4.72 -1.95
CA THR A 86 7.51 6.07 -2.34
C THR A 86 7.72 6.91 -1.10
N ASN A 87 8.93 7.45 -0.93
CA ASN A 87 9.24 8.46 0.08
C ASN A 87 9.40 9.82 -0.61
N PRO A 88 8.53 10.82 -0.35
CA PRO A 88 8.66 12.14 -0.98
C PRO A 88 9.89 12.91 -0.48
N THR A 89 10.33 12.68 0.76
CA THR A 89 11.42 13.44 1.39
C THR A 89 12.81 12.99 0.93
N GLN A 90 12.95 11.76 0.42
CA GLN A 90 14.25 11.23 -0.05
C GLN A 90 14.55 11.58 -1.51
N ALA A 91 13.65 12.28 -2.22
CA ALA A 91 13.80 12.59 -3.63
C ALA A 91 14.75 13.76 -3.94
N ASP A 92 15.15 14.55 -2.93
CA ASP A 92 15.85 15.84 -3.13
C ASP A 92 17.35 15.84 -2.75
N ASP A 93 17.94 14.71 -2.32
CA ASP A 93 19.35 14.67 -1.87
C ASP A 93 20.39 14.33 -2.97
N ASP A 94 19.96 14.11 -4.22
CA ASP A 94 20.87 13.76 -5.35
C ASP A 94 21.42 14.98 -6.12
N ASP A 95 21.14 16.22 -5.68
CA ASP A 95 21.58 17.46 -6.35
C ASP A 95 22.66 18.24 -5.57
N ALA A 96 23.53 17.52 -4.84
CA ALA A 96 24.74 18.09 -4.24
C ALA A 96 25.93 18.00 -5.22
N TRP A 97 26.05 19.00 -6.11
CA TRP A 97 27.24 19.27 -6.92
C TRP A 97 28.25 20.18 -6.21
#